data_AF-A0A0P7UR28-F1
#
_entry.id   AF-A0A0P7UR28-F1
#
_cell.length_a   1.000
_cell.length_b   1.000
_cell.length_c   1.000
_cell.angle_alpha   90.00
_cell.angle_beta   90.00
_cell.angle_gamma   90.00
#
_symmetry.space_group_name_H-M   'P 1'
#
loop_
_entity.id
_entity.type
_entity.pdbx_description
1 polymer ?
#
loop_
_entity_poly.entity_id
_entity_poly.type
_entity_poly.pdbx_seq_one_letter_code
_entity_poly.pdbx_strand_id
1 'polypeptide(L)'
;MYTARLPKGNYVSWSSRPCILIMDSLKLSLHEKIFTLLREYLQVEWEVRRGSPRNFTAEQMKGSLCRVPLQDNSSDCGVYLLQFAESFLQNPVVHFDLPLNLENWFPRQQVRRKRDEIRELVLQLYRKQKGVS
;
A
#
# COMPACT_ATOMS: atom_id res chain seq x y z
N MET A 1 14.66 11.29 -16.85
CA MET A 1 14.20 11.87 -15.56
C MET A 1 13.25 12.99 -15.90
N TYR A 2 11.96 12.88 -15.55
CA TYR A 2 11.03 13.98 -15.75
C TYR A 2 11.24 15.01 -14.62
N THR A 3 11.64 16.22 -14.97
CA THR A 3 11.75 17.35 -14.03
C THR A 3 10.67 18.37 -14.39
N ALA A 4 9.84 18.74 -13.42
CA ALA A 4 8.91 19.86 -13.54
C ALA A 4 9.46 21.04 -12.75
N ARG A 5 9.54 22.22 -13.36
CA ARG A 5 10.00 23.47 -12.72
C ARG A 5 8.89 24.03 -11.82
N LEU A 6 9.20 24.26 -10.55
CA LEU A 6 8.37 25.08 -9.65
C LEU A 6 8.88 26.53 -9.59
N PRO A 7 8.04 27.52 -9.22
CA PRO A 7 8.31 28.95 -9.36
C PRO A 7 9.46 29.53 -8.50
N LYS A 8 10.17 28.69 -7.74
CA LYS A 8 11.17 29.15 -6.74
C LYS A 8 12.55 28.49 -6.87
N GLY A 9 12.93 27.99 -8.05
CA GLY A 9 14.31 27.53 -8.31
C GLY A 9 14.77 26.26 -7.57
N ASN A 10 13.92 25.69 -6.70
CA ASN A 10 14.17 24.39 -6.09
C ASN A 10 13.83 23.27 -7.08
N TYR A 11 14.85 22.53 -7.50
CA TYR A 11 14.68 21.29 -8.26
C TYR A 11 14.28 20.17 -7.28
N VAL A 12 13.02 19.73 -7.33
CA VAL A 12 12.66 18.46 -6.71
C VAL A 12 13.07 17.36 -7.70
N SER A 13 14.09 16.58 -7.38
CA SER A 13 14.36 15.36 -8.15
C SER A 13 13.22 14.40 -7.87
N TRP A 14 12.39 14.08 -8.86
CA TRP A 14 11.43 12.99 -8.75
C TRP A 14 12.21 11.67 -8.66
N SER A 15 12.58 11.28 -7.45
CA SER A 15 13.29 10.04 -7.15
C SER A 15 12.29 8.89 -7.11
N SER A 16 11.71 8.53 -8.26
CA SER A 16 10.93 7.29 -8.39
C SER A 16 11.88 6.09 -8.33
N ARG A 17 12.36 5.77 -7.12
CA ARG A 17 13.14 4.58 -6.83
C ARG A 17 12.17 3.43 -6.51
N PRO A 18 12.41 2.22 -7.03
CA PRO A 18 11.61 1.07 -6.65
C PRO A 18 11.73 0.83 -5.15
N CYS A 19 10.61 0.52 -4.49
CA CYS A 19 10.57 0.23 -3.07
C CYS A 19 9.48 -0.80 -2.76
N ILE A 20 9.57 -1.39 -1.58
CA ILE A 20 8.55 -2.26 -1.00
C ILE A 20 7.95 -1.52 0.18
N LEU A 21 6.66 -1.25 0.14
CA LEU A 21 5.93 -0.63 1.24
C LEU A 21 5.15 -1.70 2.00
N ILE A 22 5.36 -1.78 3.31
CA ILE A 22 4.51 -2.59 4.20
C ILE A 22 3.62 -1.63 4.98
N MET A 23 2.32 -1.86 4.91
CA MET A 23 1.30 -1.17 5.69
C MET A 23 0.66 -2.20 6.62
N ASP A 24 0.93 -2.09 7.91
CA ASP A 24 0.46 -3.03 8.92
C ASP A 24 -0.24 -2.28 10.06
N SER A 25 -1.53 -2.54 10.24
CA SER A 25 -2.35 -1.95 11.30
C SER A 25 -2.04 -2.53 12.69
N LEU A 26 -1.39 -3.70 12.78
CA LEU A 26 -1.06 -4.42 14.02
C LEU A 26 0.38 -4.20 14.51
N LYS A 27 1.27 -3.68 13.66
CA LYS A 27 2.72 -3.55 13.94
C LYS A 27 3.39 -4.87 14.34
N LEU A 28 3.20 -5.91 13.56
CA LEU A 28 3.81 -7.23 13.79
C LEU A 28 5.34 -7.16 13.66
N SER A 29 6.08 -7.94 14.44
CA SER A 29 7.55 -7.87 14.48
C SER A 29 8.27 -8.52 13.28
N LEU A 30 7.55 -9.11 12.30
CA LEU A 30 8.12 -9.99 11.28
C LEU A 30 8.53 -9.30 9.97
N HIS A 31 8.58 -7.96 9.93
CA HIS A 31 8.71 -7.19 8.69
C HIS A 31 10.01 -7.44 7.89
N GLU A 32 11.15 -7.64 8.56
CA GLU A 32 12.43 -7.85 7.86
C GLU A 32 12.44 -9.12 7.00
N LYS A 33 11.86 -10.21 7.51
CA LYS A 33 11.75 -11.47 6.75
C LYS A 33 10.86 -11.30 5.50
N ILE A 34 9.81 -10.49 5.61
CA ILE A 34 8.90 -10.20 4.48
C ILE A 34 9.65 -9.46 3.37
N PHE A 35 10.49 -8.47 3.71
CA PHE A 35 11.27 -7.76 2.70
C PHE A 35 12.24 -8.68 1.95
N THR A 36 12.92 -9.59 2.65
CA THR A 36 13.81 -10.57 2.01
C THR A 36 13.03 -11.50 1.07
N LEU A 37 11.94 -12.10 1.54
CA LEU A 37 11.11 -13.02 0.75
C LEU A 37 10.54 -12.34 -0.50
N LEU A 38 10.05 -11.11 -0.40
CA LEU A 38 9.52 -10.37 -1.55
C LEU A 38 10.59 -10.05 -2.59
N ARG A 39 11.82 -9.73 -2.17
CA ARG A 39 12.93 -9.49 -3.09
C ARG A 39 13.38 -10.77 -3.80
N GLU A 40 13.48 -11.88 -3.07
CA GLU A 40 13.79 -13.20 -3.64
C GLU A 40 12.72 -13.64 -4.65
N TYR A 41 11.44 -13.47 -4.29
CA TYR A 41 10.33 -13.72 -5.21
C TYR A 41 10.46 -12.88 -6.49
N LEU A 42 10.72 -11.57 -6.36
CA LEU A 42 10.85 -10.69 -7.52
C LEU A 42 12.04 -11.05 -8.41
N GLN A 43 13.12 -11.56 -7.83
CA GLN A 43 14.28 -12.03 -8.58
C GLN A 43 13.92 -13.24 -9.46
N VAL A 44 13.25 -14.24 -8.89
CA VAL A 44 12.79 -15.43 -9.63
C VAL A 44 11.74 -15.04 -10.68
N GLU A 45 10.74 -14.25 -10.29
CA GLU A 45 9.66 -13.80 -11.20
C GLU A 45 10.23 -13.00 -12.38
N TRP A 46 11.23 -12.15 -12.12
CA TRP A 46 11.89 -11.38 -13.17
C TRP A 46 12.64 -12.28 -14.15
N GLU A 47 13.41 -13.25 -13.66
CA GLU A 47 14.14 -14.20 -14.51
C GLU A 47 13.17 -14.98 -15.41
N VAL A 48 12.09 -15.52 -14.83
CA VAL A 48 11.06 -16.25 -15.57
C VAL A 48 10.39 -15.38 -16.64
N ARG A 49 10.03 -14.12 -16.31
CA ARG A 49 9.28 -13.25 -17.25
C ARG A 49 10.15 -12.48 -18.24
N ARG A 50 11.41 -12.21 -17.91
CA ARG A 50 12.30 -11.34 -18.69
C ARG A 50 13.48 -12.09 -19.32
N GLY A 51 13.67 -13.37 -18.99
CA GLY A 51 14.75 -14.19 -19.55
C GLY A 51 16.16 -13.69 -19.21
N SER A 52 16.29 -12.86 -18.17
CA SER A 52 17.56 -12.33 -17.71
C SER A 52 17.55 -12.20 -16.20
N PRO A 53 18.68 -12.43 -15.51
CA PRO A 53 18.75 -12.25 -14.08
C PRO A 53 18.70 -10.78 -13.71
N ARG A 54 18.02 -10.46 -12.61
CA ARG A 54 18.07 -9.13 -11.98
C ARG A 54 18.11 -9.30 -10.47
N ASN A 55 19.15 -8.75 -9.85
CA ASN A 55 19.23 -8.70 -8.40
C ASN A 55 18.26 -7.62 -7.88
N PHE A 56 17.56 -7.96 -6.81
CA PHE A 56 16.75 -7.02 -6.04
C PHE A 56 17.32 -6.94 -4.63
N THR A 57 18.26 -6.02 -4.40
CA THR A 57 18.89 -5.85 -3.06
C THR A 57 18.17 -4.81 -2.21
N ALA A 58 18.50 -4.72 -0.93
CA ALA A 58 17.95 -3.71 -0.02
C ALA A 58 18.34 -2.27 -0.43
N GLU A 59 19.49 -2.10 -1.08
CA GLU A 59 19.96 -0.81 -1.61
C GLU A 59 19.20 -0.41 -2.87
N GLN A 60 18.96 -1.38 -3.77
CA GLN A 60 18.29 -1.16 -5.05
C GLN A 60 16.78 -1.02 -4.88
N MET A 61 16.18 -1.75 -3.93
CA MET A 61 14.75 -1.74 -3.63
C MET A 61 14.55 -1.71 -2.12
N LYS A 62 14.53 -0.49 -1.56
CA LYS A 62 14.38 -0.25 -0.13
C LYS A 62 13.03 -0.75 0.36
N GLY A 63 13.03 -1.45 1.49
CA GLY A 63 11.83 -1.74 2.25
C GLY A 63 11.48 -0.58 3.16
N SER A 64 10.20 -0.29 3.33
CA SER A 64 9.72 0.72 4.29
C SER A 64 8.47 0.23 4.99
N LEU A 65 8.54 0.18 6.32
CA LEU A 65 7.34 0.07 7.16
C LEU A 65 6.70 1.46 7.25
N CYS A 66 5.52 1.59 6.65
CA CYS A 66 4.79 2.85 6.62
C CYS A 66 4.17 3.11 8.00
N ARG A 67 4.21 4.36 8.46
CA ARG A 67 3.40 4.76 9.61
C ARG A 67 1.98 4.98 9.12
N VAL A 68 1.04 4.16 9.58
CA VAL A 68 -0.36 4.14 9.10
C VAL A 68 -1.32 4.20 10.28
N PRO A 69 -2.61 4.50 10.06
CA PRO A 69 -3.62 4.36 11.10
C PRO A 69 -3.64 2.93 11.64
N LEU A 70 -3.58 2.80 12.96
CA LEU A 70 -3.49 1.50 13.64
C LEU A 70 -4.86 1.07 14.14
N GLN A 71 -5.07 -0.25 14.16
CA GLN A 71 -6.24 -0.84 14.80
C GLN A 71 -6.07 -0.91 16.31
N ASP A 72 -7.19 -0.87 17.04
CA ASP A 72 -7.27 -0.98 18.49
C ASP A 72 -7.82 -2.34 18.96
N ASN A 73 -8.00 -3.28 18.03
CA ASN A 73 -8.51 -4.63 18.28
C ASN A 73 -7.74 -5.69 17.47
N SER A 74 -8.05 -6.97 17.62
CA SER A 74 -7.33 -8.08 16.99
C SER A 74 -7.97 -8.61 15.70
N SER A 75 -9.14 -8.13 15.30
CA SER A 75 -9.97 -8.74 14.24
C SER A 75 -10.22 -7.86 13.02
N ASP A 76 -9.82 -6.58 13.06
CA ASP A 76 -10.06 -5.62 11.97
C ASP A 76 -8.92 -5.50 10.96
N CYS A 77 -7.87 -6.31 11.02
CA CYS A 77 -6.71 -6.17 10.11
C CYS A 77 -7.10 -6.30 8.63
N GLY A 78 -8.06 -7.17 8.30
CA GLY A 78 -8.62 -7.27 6.96
C GLY A 78 -9.44 -6.03 6.55
N VAL A 79 -10.09 -5.35 7.48
CA VAL A 79 -10.84 -4.12 7.21
C VAL A 79 -9.87 -2.96 6.95
N TYR A 80 -8.79 -2.86 7.74
CA TYR A 80 -7.72 -1.89 7.52
C TYR A 80 -7.01 -2.13 6.18
N LEU A 81 -6.72 -3.39 5.80
CA LEU A 81 -6.19 -3.73 4.47
C LEU A 81 -7.05 -3.14 3.35
N LEU A 82 -8.37 -3.34 3.41
CA LEU A 82 -9.30 -2.81 2.41
C LEU A 82 -9.32 -1.28 2.40
N GLN A 83 -9.23 -0.64 3.58
CA GLN A 83 -9.16 0.82 3.66
C GLN A 83 -7.83 1.36 3.10
N PHE A 84 -6.69 0.73 3.38
CA PHE A 84 -5.40 1.10 2.79
C PHE A 84 -5.44 1.04 1.26
N ALA A 85 -5.98 -0.04 0.71
CA ALA A 85 -6.12 -0.21 -0.73
C ALA A 85 -7.03 0.87 -1.34
N GLU A 86 -8.19 1.14 -0.72
CA GLU A 86 -9.11 2.17 -1.20
C GLU A 86 -8.48 3.58 -1.14
N SER A 87 -7.86 3.95 -0.02
CA SER A 87 -7.18 5.24 0.12
C SER A 87 -6.02 5.40 -0.86
N PHE A 88 -5.26 4.33 -1.12
CA PHE A 88 -4.20 4.32 -2.13
C PHE A 88 -4.72 4.52 -3.55
N LEU A 89 -5.85 3.88 -3.90
CA LEU A 89 -6.46 4.02 -5.23
C LEU A 89 -7.12 5.38 -5.43
N GLN A 90 -7.70 5.97 -4.38
CA GLN A 90 -8.34 7.28 -4.44
C GLN A 90 -7.34 8.44 -4.47
N ASN A 91 -6.30 8.38 -3.64
CA ASN A 91 -5.25 9.38 -3.57
C ASN A 91 -3.88 8.68 -3.46
N PRO A 92 -3.26 8.32 -4.60
CA PRO A 92 -2.02 7.57 -4.60
C PRO A 92 -0.92 8.35 -3.90
N VAL A 93 -0.07 7.62 -3.17
CA VAL A 93 1.14 8.19 -2.59
C VAL A 93 2.08 8.55 -3.75
N VAL A 94 2.23 9.85 -4.01
CA VAL A 94 3.08 10.37 -5.11
C VAL A 94 4.49 10.75 -4.67
N HIS A 95 4.70 10.90 -3.35
CA HIS A 95 6.00 11.25 -2.77
C HIS A 95 6.49 10.10 -1.90
N PHE A 96 7.58 9.44 -2.33
CA PHE A 96 8.17 8.27 -1.68
C PHE A 96 9.41 8.65 -0.85
N ASP A 97 9.34 9.75 -0.11
CA ASP A 97 10.38 10.11 0.86
C ASP A 97 10.24 9.20 2.08
N LEU A 98 11.05 8.15 2.11
CA LEU A 98 10.98 7.11 3.14
C LEU A 98 11.58 7.60 4.48
N PRO A 99 10.97 7.25 5.64
CA PRO A 99 9.76 6.45 5.78
C PRO A 99 8.47 7.24 5.52
N LEU A 100 7.51 6.60 4.86
CA LEU A 100 6.21 7.21 4.60
C LEU A 100 5.41 7.38 5.89
N ASN A 101 4.99 8.62 6.13
CA ASN A 101 4.07 8.95 7.22
C ASN A 101 2.65 9.18 6.68
N LEU A 102 1.79 8.23 7.00
CA LEU A 102 0.38 8.16 6.60
C LEU A 102 -0.51 8.00 7.85
N GLU A 103 -0.06 8.35 9.06
CA GLU A 103 -0.81 8.12 10.31
C GLU A 103 -2.22 8.76 10.32
N ASN A 104 -2.42 9.82 9.54
CA ASN A 104 -3.68 10.54 9.38
C ASN A 104 -4.30 10.37 7.98
N TRP A 105 -3.97 9.28 7.27
CA TRP A 105 -4.42 9.07 5.89
C TRP A 105 -5.95 9.00 5.76
N PHE A 106 -6.62 8.50 6.79
CA PHE A 106 -8.07 8.50 6.91
C PHE A 106 -8.49 8.57 8.38
N PRO A 107 -9.68 9.12 8.68
CA PRO A 107 -10.24 9.11 10.02
C PRO A 107 -10.69 7.70 10.42
N ARG A 108 -10.51 7.33 11.70
CA ARG A 108 -10.92 6.02 12.24
C ARG A 108 -12.40 5.68 12.02
N GLN A 109 -13.26 6.70 11.93
CA GLN A 109 -14.68 6.50 11.68
C GLN A 109 -14.97 5.81 10.35
N GLN A 110 -14.15 6.01 9.32
CA GLN A 110 -14.30 5.32 8.04
C GLN A 110 -14.17 3.80 8.23
N VAL A 111 -13.11 3.35 8.90
CA VAL A 111 -12.91 1.91 9.16
C VAL A 111 -14.02 1.32 10.03
N ARG A 112 -14.50 2.04 11.04
CA ARG A 112 -15.60 1.58 11.91
C ARG A 112 -16.89 1.27 11.14
N ARG A 113 -17.19 2.03 10.09
CA ARG A 113 -18.40 1.86 9.27
C ARG A 113 -18.20 0.85 8.14
N LYS A 114 -16.95 0.56 7.77
CA LYS A 114 -16.59 -0.21 6.58
C LYS A 114 -17.15 -1.63 6.58
N ARG A 115 -17.29 -2.29 7.74
CA ARG A 115 -17.94 -3.62 7.82
C ARG A 115 -19.40 -3.58 7.37
N ASP A 116 -20.14 -2.58 7.83
CA ASP A 116 -21.54 -2.38 7.45
C ASP A 116 -21.66 -1.97 5.98
N GLU A 117 -20.78 -1.10 5.51
CA GLU A 117 -20.72 -0.70 4.09
C GLU A 117 -20.45 -1.90 3.16
N ILE A 118 -19.51 -2.78 3.52
CA ILE A 118 -19.23 -4.02 2.79
C ILE A 118 -20.47 -4.92 2.79
N ARG A 119 -21.13 -5.11 3.94
CA ARG A 119 -22.34 -5.93 4.05
C ARG A 119 -23.45 -5.40 3.14
N GLU A 120 -23.74 -4.10 3.22
CA GLU A 120 -24.78 -3.47 2.40
C GLU A 120 -24.44 -3.57 0.92
N LEU A 121 -23.19 -3.35 0.53
CA LEU A 121 -22.74 -3.51 -0.85
C LEU A 121 -22.98 -4.94 -1.37
N VAL A 122 -22.63 -5.96 -0.58
CA VAL A 122 -22.85 -7.36 -0.94
C VAL A 122 -24.35 -7.65 -1.12
N LEU A 123 -25.20 -7.19 -0.21
CA LEU A 123 -26.65 -7.36 -0.30
C LEU A 123 -27.26 -6.63 -1.51
N GLN A 124 -26.77 -5.42 -1.80
CA GLN A 124 -27.18 -4.66 -2.99
C GLN A 124 -26.81 -5.38 -4.28
N LEU A 125 -25.57 -5.89 -4.39
CA LEU A 125 -25.12 -6.63 -5.56
C LEU A 125 -25.93 -7.92 -5.76
N TYR A 126 -26.24 -8.63 -4.67
CA TYR A 126 -27.10 -9.82 -4.70
C TYR A 126 -28.50 -9.50 -5.26
N ARG A 127 -29.14 -8.44 -4.75
CA ARG A 127 -30.47 -7.99 -5.21
C ARG A 127 -30.46 -7.62 -6.69
N LYS A 128 -29.44 -6.86 -7.12
CA LYS A 128 -29.24 -6.50 -8.54
C LYS A 128 -29.09 -7.72 -9.44
N GLN A 129 -28.29 -8.72 -9.03
CA GLN A 129 -28.10 -9.94 -9.80
C GLN A 129 -29.39 -10.76 -9.93
N LYS A 130 -30.26 -10.73 -8.91
CA LYS A 130 -31.55 -11.44 -8.91
C LYS A 130 -32.69 -10.66 -9.58
N GLY A 131 -32.46 -9.42 -10.01
CA GLY A 131 -33.51 -8.55 -10.56
C GLY A 131 -34.58 -8.15 -9.53
N VAL A 132 -34.27 -8.27 -8.23
CA VAL A 132 -35.17 -7.85 -7.15
C VAL A 132 -34.80 -6.42 -6.78
N SER A 133 -35.58 -5.46 -7.27
CA SER A 133 -35.45 -4.02 -6.98
C SER A 133 -35.85 -3.69 -5.54
#